data_AF-A0A1C3XGU4-F1
#
_entry.id   AF-A0A1C3XGU4-F1
#
_cell.length_a   1.000
_cell.length_b   1.000
_cell.length_c   1.000
_cell.angle_alpha   90.00
_cell.angle_beta   90.00
_cell.angle_gamma   90.00
#
_symmetry.space_group_name_H-M   'P 1'
#
loop_
_entity.id
_entity.type
_entity.pdbx_description
1 polymer ?
#
loop_
_entity_poly.entity_id
_entity_poly.type
_entity_poly.pdbx_seq_one_letter_code
_entity_poly.pdbx_strand_id
1 'polypeptide(L)'
;MQWQVRLSALSATQRPMPGYQAKTDEDGDEGDETPEEAAARKPYVYDERHTHIVRASNLGAGTALGDFEAEILKLGTAIVHDKIVVIDPLSDNCTIVTGSHNLGYKASYENDENMLVIQGDKRLAQAYAVHILDVYDHYRYRAWQAKNKLEGKPRFSGHIDLNDHWLDHYVNGPKGDITQYFLTGW
;
A
#
# COMPACT_ATOMS: atom_id res chain seq x y z
N MET A 1 -1.19 -6.19 -24.98
CA MET A 1 -1.47 -5.24 -23.88
C MET A 1 -0.64 -5.69 -22.69
N GLN A 2 0.28 -4.86 -22.22
CA GLN A 2 1.22 -5.20 -21.14
C GLN A 2 0.68 -4.57 -19.86
N TRP A 3 0.38 -5.38 -18.85
CA TRP A 3 -0.24 -4.93 -17.60
C TRP A 3 0.87 -4.69 -16.57
N GLN A 4 1.25 -3.42 -16.35
CA GLN A 4 2.13 -3.07 -15.24
C GLN A 4 1.31 -2.89 -13.97
N VAL A 5 1.21 -3.93 -13.14
CA VAL A 5 0.84 -3.75 -11.73
C VAL A 5 2.08 -3.26 -10.99
N ARG A 6 2.25 -1.92 -10.91
CA ARG A 6 3.26 -1.31 -10.05
C ARG A 6 2.65 -1.12 -8.67
N LEU A 7 2.88 -2.08 -7.78
CA LEU A 7 2.71 -1.82 -6.36
C LEU A 7 4.08 -1.71 -5.70
N SER A 8 4.50 -0.49 -5.42
CA SER A 8 5.63 -0.23 -4.55
C SER A 8 5.12 -0.21 -3.11
N ALA A 9 5.56 -1.15 -2.29
CA ALA A 9 5.58 -0.95 -0.85
C ALA A 9 6.37 0.34 -0.58
N LEU A 10 5.68 1.37 -0.10
CA LEU A 10 6.22 2.71 0.13
C LEU A 10 7.21 2.69 1.31
N SER A 11 8.42 2.25 1.03
CA SER A 11 9.62 2.64 1.75
C SER A 11 10.40 3.58 0.81
N ALA A 12 10.07 4.87 0.90
CA ALA A 12 10.78 5.98 0.25
C ALA A 12 10.93 5.91 -1.29
N THR A 13 9.83 5.94 -2.04
CA THR A 13 9.91 6.28 -3.47
C THR A 13 10.20 7.77 -3.65
N GLN A 14 11.20 8.08 -4.48
CA GLN A 14 11.65 9.44 -4.79
C GLN A 14 10.63 10.29 -5.59
N ARG A 15 9.50 9.70 -5.98
CA ARG A 15 8.32 10.46 -6.39
C ARG A 15 7.27 10.32 -5.30
N PRO A 16 6.88 11.42 -4.65
CA PRO A 16 5.80 11.38 -3.70
C PRO A 16 4.49 11.06 -4.44
N MET A 17 3.50 10.56 -3.68
CA MET A 17 2.17 10.27 -4.21
C MET A 17 1.63 11.48 -5.00
N PRO A 18 0.95 11.31 -6.15
CA PRO A 18 0.43 12.45 -6.89
C PRO A 18 -0.47 13.32 -6.00
N GLY A 19 -0.25 14.64 -6.01
CA GLY A 19 -0.96 15.58 -5.13
C GLY A 19 -0.49 15.59 -3.67
N TYR A 20 0.60 14.89 -3.35
CA TYR A 20 1.22 14.92 -2.02
C TYR A 20 1.74 16.32 -1.67
N GLN A 21 1.39 16.77 -0.48
CA GLN A 21 1.92 18.00 0.11
C GLN A 21 3.05 17.62 1.07
N ALA A 22 4.30 17.93 0.67
CA ALA A 22 5.48 17.69 1.48
C ALA A 22 5.58 18.70 2.63
N LYS A 23 6.40 18.38 3.65
CA LYS A 23 6.82 19.36 4.65
C LYS A 23 7.46 20.56 3.96
N THR A 24 7.16 21.75 4.46
CA THR A 24 8.04 22.90 4.28
C THR A 24 9.08 22.91 5.40
N ASP A 25 10.19 23.63 5.23
CA ASP A 25 11.23 23.77 6.27
C ASP A 25 10.67 24.38 7.58
N GLU A 26 9.47 24.94 7.55
CA GLU A 26 8.73 25.48 8.71
C GLU A 26 8.02 24.38 9.53
N ASP A 27 7.83 23.17 8.98
CA ASP A 27 7.10 22.05 9.60
C ASP A 27 7.99 21.12 10.47
N GLY A 28 9.26 21.46 10.67
CA GLY A 28 10.24 20.69 11.47
C GLY A 28 10.69 19.36 10.83
N ASP A 29 11.61 18.63 11.46
CA ASP A 29 12.19 17.39 10.89
C ASP A 29 11.18 16.22 10.91
N GLU A 30 11.38 15.16 10.11
CA GLU A 30 10.43 14.02 10.02
C GLU A 30 10.23 13.30 11.36
N GLY A 31 11.19 13.38 12.29
CA GLY A 31 11.14 12.75 13.61
C GLY A 31 10.29 13.47 14.66
N ASP A 32 9.88 14.72 14.40
CA ASP A 32 9.14 15.56 15.37
C ASP A 32 7.63 15.55 15.17
N GLU A 33 7.14 14.83 14.14
CA GLU A 33 5.72 14.78 13.83
C GLU A 33 4.95 13.83 14.75
N THR A 34 3.81 14.31 15.28
CA THR A 34 2.89 13.40 15.95
C THR A 34 2.25 12.45 14.94
N PRO A 35 1.89 11.21 15.34
CA PRO A 35 1.18 10.29 14.46
C PRO A 35 -0.10 10.86 13.84
N GLU A 36 -0.73 11.84 14.50
CA GLU A 36 -1.94 12.50 14.04
C GLU A 36 -1.66 13.55 12.95
N GLU A 37 -0.54 14.26 13.03
CA GLU A 37 -0.07 15.20 12.00
C GLU A 37 0.44 14.48 10.76
N ALA A 38 1.22 13.40 10.94
CA ALA A 38 1.68 12.53 9.86
C ALA A 38 0.49 11.87 9.14
N ALA A 39 -0.53 11.47 9.92
CA ALA A 39 -1.79 11.00 9.38
C ALA A 39 -2.47 12.11 8.58
N ALA A 40 -2.63 13.33 9.10
CA ALA A 40 -3.39 14.43 8.49
C ALA A 40 -2.98 14.80 7.04
N ARG A 41 -1.74 14.52 6.63
CA ARG A 41 -1.24 14.77 5.26
C ARG A 41 -2.00 13.98 4.19
N LYS A 42 -2.57 14.71 3.23
CA LYS A 42 -3.30 14.19 2.07
C LYS A 42 -2.38 14.01 0.85
N PRO A 43 -2.69 13.08 -0.06
CA PRO A 43 -3.75 12.07 0.00
C PRO A 43 -3.35 10.79 0.77
N TYR A 44 -4.35 10.04 1.27
CA TYR A 44 -4.19 8.76 1.99
C TYR A 44 -4.13 7.55 1.05
N VAL A 45 -4.95 7.62 0.01
CA VAL A 45 -5.10 6.64 -1.06
C VAL A 45 -5.18 7.43 -2.35
N TYR A 46 -4.50 6.94 -3.38
CA TYR A 46 -4.59 7.44 -4.74
C TYR A 46 -4.99 6.27 -5.64
N ASP A 47 -6.19 6.36 -6.20
CA ASP A 47 -6.77 5.38 -7.10
C ASP A 47 -7.13 6.13 -8.40
N GLU A 48 -6.27 6.07 -9.42
CA GLU A 48 -6.53 6.64 -10.75
C GLU A 48 -6.18 5.66 -11.86
N ARG A 49 -7.15 5.40 -12.75
CA ARG A 49 -7.07 4.37 -13.79
C ARG A 49 -6.64 3.04 -13.16
N HIS A 50 -5.47 2.52 -13.52
CA HIS A 50 -4.90 1.26 -13.03
C HIS A 50 -3.74 1.47 -12.04
N THR A 51 -3.67 2.65 -11.42
CA THR A 51 -2.64 2.99 -10.44
C THR A 51 -3.26 3.12 -9.06
N HIS A 52 -2.81 2.26 -8.16
CA HIS A 52 -3.27 2.18 -6.79
C HIS A 52 -2.08 2.43 -5.86
N ILE A 53 -2.17 3.49 -5.06
CA ILE A 53 -1.12 3.86 -4.10
C ILE A 53 -1.77 4.10 -2.75
N VAL A 54 -1.19 3.55 -1.69
CA VAL A 54 -1.66 3.71 -0.32
C VAL A 54 -0.52 4.16 0.57
N ARG A 55 -0.79 5.11 1.47
CA ARG A 55 0.18 5.44 2.52
C ARG A 55 0.07 4.48 3.68
N ALA A 56 1.23 4.10 4.17
CA ALA A 56 1.40 3.53 5.50
C ALA A 56 0.67 4.42 6.53
N SER A 57 -0.27 3.84 7.25
CA SER A 57 -1.06 4.51 8.28
C SER A 57 -1.22 3.57 9.47
N ASN A 58 -1.36 4.15 10.67
CA ASN A 58 -1.54 3.38 11.89
C ASN A 58 -3.04 3.29 12.26
N LEU A 59 -3.39 2.23 12.99
CA LEU A 59 -4.63 2.16 13.74
C LEU A 59 -4.36 2.76 15.11
N GLY A 60 -5.10 3.81 15.47
CA GLY A 60 -4.97 4.45 16.78
C GLY A 60 -6.21 4.25 17.65
N ALA A 61 -6.13 4.83 18.84
CA ALA A 61 -7.18 4.78 19.85
C ALA A 61 -8.53 5.24 19.29
N GLY A 62 -9.59 4.48 19.57
CA GLY A 62 -10.96 4.74 19.12
C GLY A 62 -11.37 4.06 17.81
N THR A 63 -10.55 3.16 17.26
CA THR A 63 -10.98 2.20 16.23
C THR A 63 -11.56 0.95 16.89
N ALA A 64 -12.29 0.11 16.12
CA ALA A 64 -12.81 -1.18 16.62
C ALA A 64 -11.71 -2.16 17.09
N LEU A 65 -10.43 -1.83 16.82
CA LEU A 65 -9.25 -2.60 17.21
C LEU A 65 -8.37 -1.86 18.23
N GLY A 66 -8.84 -0.75 18.81
CA GLY A 66 -8.07 0.08 19.74
C GLY A 66 -7.63 -0.67 21.01
N ASP A 67 -8.35 -1.70 21.42
CA ASP A 67 -7.97 -2.51 22.58
C ASP A 67 -6.68 -3.31 22.34
N PHE A 68 -6.34 -3.63 21.09
CA PHE A 68 -5.08 -4.28 20.71
C PHE A 68 -3.89 -3.31 20.68
N GLU A 69 -4.12 -1.99 20.68
CA GLU A 69 -3.06 -0.97 20.69
C GLU A 69 -2.26 -1.00 22.00
N ALA A 70 -2.92 -1.30 23.12
CA ALA A 70 -2.27 -1.48 24.42
C ALA A 70 -1.34 -2.72 24.46
N GLU A 71 -1.53 -3.66 23.54
CA GLU A 71 -0.79 -4.92 23.44
C GLU A 71 0.41 -4.84 22.47
N ILE A 72 0.53 -3.75 21.71
CA ILE A 72 1.65 -3.52 20.79
C ILE A 72 2.86 -3.00 21.57
N LEU A 73 3.65 -3.94 22.10
CA LEU A 73 5.00 -3.72 22.61
C LEU A 73 5.88 -3.13 21.49
N LYS A 74 6.03 -1.79 21.48
CA LYS A 74 7.07 -1.00 20.77
C LYS A 74 7.61 -1.67 19.50
N LEU A 75 6.80 -1.76 18.45
CA LEU A 75 7.27 -2.23 17.15
C LEU A 75 8.02 -1.09 16.44
N GLY A 76 9.25 -1.41 16.02
CA GLY A 76 10.26 -0.47 15.52
C GLY A 76 9.90 0.26 14.22
N THR A 77 10.75 1.24 13.89
CA THR A 77 10.65 2.31 12.89
C THR A 77 10.36 1.94 11.43
N ALA A 78 10.19 0.67 11.06
CA ALA A 78 9.94 0.27 9.68
C ALA A 78 8.49 -0.25 9.49
N ILE A 79 7.67 0.54 8.79
CA ILE A 79 6.25 0.25 8.59
C ILE A 79 6.05 -0.83 7.51
N VAL A 80 6.81 -0.77 6.40
CA VAL A 80 6.97 -1.85 5.41
C VAL A 80 8.41 -1.81 4.92
N HIS A 81 9.14 -2.93 5.02
CA HIS A 81 10.55 -2.99 4.62
C HIS A 81 10.80 -3.87 3.39
N ASP A 82 9.77 -4.13 2.61
CA ASP A 82 9.87 -4.90 1.37
C ASP A 82 10.29 -4.00 0.20
N LYS A 83 11.20 -4.51 -0.62
CA LYS A 83 11.67 -3.86 -1.85
C LYS A 83 11.40 -4.82 -2.99
N ILE A 84 10.15 -4.83 -3.44
CA ILE A 84 9.65 -5.82 -4.38
C ILE A 84 8.94 -5.16 -5.55
N VAL A 85 9.12 -5.71 -6.74
CA VAL A 85 8.36 -5.39 -7.95
C VAL A 85 7.98 -6.71 -8.62
N VAL A 86 6.72 -6.86 -8.97
CA VAL A 86 6.22 -8.02 -9.71
C VAL A 86 5.56 -7.53 -10.99
N ILE A 87 5.92 -8.14 -12.12
CA ILE A 87 5.41 -7.79 -13.45
C ILE A 87 4.74 -9.03 -14.04
N ASP A 88 3.51 -8.84 -14.52
CA ASP A 88 2.69 -9.86 -15.17
C ASP A 88 2.68 -11.21 -14.43
N PRO A 89 2.28 -11.27 -13.14
CA PRO A 89 2.38 -12.50 -12.32
C PRO A 89 1.63 -13.71 -12.87
N LEU A 90 0.66 -13.51 -13.76
CA LEU A 90 -0.10 -14.58 -14.40
C LEU A 90 0.48 -15.02 -15.75
N SER A 91 1.49 -14.33 -16.27
CA SER A 91 2.18 -14.65 -17.51
C SER A 91 3.30 -15.66 -17.31
N ASP A 92 3.58 -16.48 -18.32
CA ASP A 92 4.76 -17.36 -18.32
C ASP A 92 6.07 -16.57 -18.49
N ASN A 93 5.98 -15.31 -18.93
CA ASN A 93 7.10 -14.36 -19.00
C ASN A 93 7.12 -13.38 -17.80
N CYS A 94 6.60 -13.80 -16.64
CA CYS A 94 6.58 -12.97 -15.43
C CYS A 94 7.99 -12.55 -14.98
N THR A 95 8.08 -11.43 -14.28
CA THR A 95 9.35 -10.94 -13.70
C THR A 95 9.14 -10.50 -12.26
N ILE A 96 10.08 -10.84 -11.40
CA ILE A 96 10.16 -10.40 -10.01
C ILE A 96 11.49 -9.68 -9.84
N VAL A 97 11.45 -8.50 -9.22
CA VAL A 97 12.64 -7.78 -8.77
C VAL A 97 12.56 -7.65 -7.27
N THR A 98 13.61 -8.08 -6.56
CA THR A 98 13.68 -8.00 -5.10
C THR A 98 15.11 -7.78 -4.63
N GLY A 99 15.31 -7.30 -3.40
CA GLY A 99 16.64 -7.15 -2.82
C GLY A 99 16.66 -6.18 -1.66
N SER A 100 17.81 -5.56 -1.41
CA SER A 100 17.97 -4.51 -0.42
C SER A 100 17.66 -3.11 -0.99
N HIS A 101 17.70 -2.96 -2.32
CA HIS A 101 17.61 -1.68 -3.02
C HIS A 101 16.25 -0.96 -2.84
N ASN A 102 16.24 0.16 -2.11
CA ASN A 102 15.04 0.98 -1.82
C ASN A 102 14.39 1.70 -3.01
N LEU A 103 14.94 1.59 -4.22
CA LEU A 103 14.43 2.26 -5.45
C LEU A 103 14.48 3.81 -5.37
N GLY A 104 15.43 4.35 -4.60
CA GLY A 104 15.70 5.78 -4.51
C GLY A 104 17.14 6.13 -4.86
N TYR A 105 17.43 7.41 -5.06
CA TYR A 105 18.73 7.91 -5.52
C TYR A 105 19.93 7.37 -4.77
N LYS A 106 19.90 7.39 -3.43
CA LYS A 106 21.02 6.86 -2.63
C LYS A 106 21.25 5.38 -2.87
N ALA A 107 20.18 4.59 -2.96
CA ALA A 107 20.27 3.17 -3.29
C ALA A 107 20.88 2.94 -4.69
N SER A 108 20.59 3.83 -5.65
CA SER A 108 21.09 3.73 -7.02
C SER A 108 22.54 4.20 -7.23
N TYR A 109 23.05 5.13 -6.41
CA TYR A 109 24.32 5.83 -6.68
C TYR A 109 25.32 5.85 -5.53
N GLU A 110 24.89 5.63 -4.28
CA GLU A 110 25.72 5.80 -3.08
C GLU A 110 25.88 4.51 -2.28
N ASN A 111 24.81 3.73 -2.13
CA ASN A 111 24.80 2.53 -1.31
C ASN A 111 25.30 1.31 -2.09
N ASP A 112 25.86 0.35 -1.35
CA ASP A 112 26.10 -1.00 -1.86
C ASP A 112 24.84 -1.85 -1.63
N GLU A 113 24.03 -1.96 -2.67
CA GLU A 113 22.73 -2.64 -2.63
C GLU A 113 22.75 -3.89 -3.51
N ASN A 114 22.00 -4.92 -3.12
CA ASN A 114 21.70 -6.04 -3.99
C ASN A 114 20.35 -5.87 -4.70
N MET A 115 20.28 -6.38 -5.93
CA MET A 115 19.06 -6.46 -6.71
C MET A 115 19.06 -7.79 -7.48
N LEU A 116 18.05 -8.62 -7.19
CA LEU A 116 17.80 -9.88 -7.85
C LEU A 116 16.65 -9.72 -8.83
N VAL A 117 16.85 -10.18 -10.07
CA VAL A 117 15.82 -10.23 -11.11
C VAL A 117 15.56 -11.69 -11.45
N ILE A 118 14.35 -12.17 -11.17
CA ILE A 118 13.90 -13.54 -11.41
C ILE A 118 12.85 -13.51 -12.52
N GLN A 119 13.02 -14.33 -13.56
CA GLN A 119 12.15 -14.34 -14.72
C GLN A 119 11.60 -15.74 -14.98
N GLY A 120 10.35 -15.84 -15.44
CA GLY A 120 9.71 -17.08 -15.85
C GLY A 120 9.26 -18.02 -14.73
N ASP A 121 9.55 -17.70 -13.46
CA ASP A 121 8.99 -18.45 -12.32
C ASP A 121 7.61 -17.92 -11.93
N LYS A 122 6.59 -18.44 -12.62
CA LYS A 122 5.19 -18.05 -12.43
C LYS A 122 4.67 -18.34 -11.03
N ARG A 123 5.10 -19.43 -10.40
CA ARG A 123 4.65 -19.79 -9.04
C ARG A 123 5.19 -18.79 -8.02
N LEU A 124 6.45 -18.43 -8.14
CA LEU A 124 7.07 -17.43 -7.28
C LEU A 124 6.44 -16.04 -7.53
N ALA A 125 6.17 -15.68 -8.79
CA ALA A 125 5.57 -14.39 -9.12
C ALA A 125 4.16 -14.27 -8.55
N GLN A 126 3.35 -15.34 -8.60
CA GLN A 126 2.03 -15.39 -7.98
C GLN A 126 2.12 -15.25 -6.45
N ALA A 127 3.07 -15.92 -5.80
CA ALA A 127 3.25 -15.81 -4.34
C ALA A 127 3.61 -14.38 -3.93
N TYR A 128 4.53 -13.72 -4.63
CA TYR A 128 4.88 -12.33 -4.38
C TYR A 128 3.71 -11.38 -4.68
N ALA A 129 2.93 -11.63 -5.75
CA ALA A 129 1.74 -10.83 -6.05
C ALA A 129 0.69 -10.91 -4.93
N VAL A 130 0.45 -12.10 -4.37
CA VAL A 130 -0.48 -12.27 -3.23
C VAL A 130 0.03 -11.52 -2.00
N HIS A 131 1.33 -11.62 -1.68
CA HIS A 131 1.94 -10.87 -0.57
C HIS A 131 1.79 -9.35 -0.75
N ILE A 132 2.00 -8.86 -1.96
CA ILE A 132 1.80 -7.45 -2.32
C ILE A 132 0.34 -7.01 -2.05
N LEU A 133 -0.64 -7.83 -2.43
CA LEU A 133 -2.06 -7.53 -2.21
C LEU A 133 -2.43 -7.55 -0.73
N ASP A 134 -1.89 -8.50 0.05
CA ASP A 134 -2.12 -8.57 1.48
C ASP A 134 -1.66 -7.28 2.19
N VAL A 135 -0.41 -6.86 1.92
CA VAL A 135 0.13 -5.61 2.46
C VAL A 135 -0.67 -4.40 1.97
N TYR A 136 -1.06 -4.37 0.69
CA TYR A 136 -1.87 -3.28 0.14
C TYR A 136 -3.22 -3.13 0.85
N ASP A 137 -3.99 -4.21 0.93
CA ASP A 137 -5.34 -4.19 1.51
C ASP A 137 -5.29 -3.85 2.99
N HIS A 138 -4.27 -4.37 3.70
CA HIS A 138 -3.98 -4.03 5.09
C HIS A 138 -3.84 -2.52 5.28
N TYR A 139 -2.96 -1.86 4.51
CA TYR A 139 -2.77 -0.41 4.62
C TYR A 139 -3.93 0.40 4.04
N ARG A 140 -4.64 -0.12 3.04
CA ARG A 140 -5.79 0.55 2.43
C ARG A 140 -6.93 0.68 3.41
N TYR A 141 -7.19 -0.35 4.19
CA TYR A 141 -8.18 -0.31 5.26
C TYR A 141 -7.81 0.73 6.34
N ARG A 142 -6.54 0.77 6.75
CA ARG A 142 -6.06 1.76 7.74
C ARG A 142 -6.18 3.19 7.21
N ALA A 143 -5.81 3.40 5.94
CA ALA A 143 -5.91 4.68 5.26
C ALA A 143 -7.37 5.15 5.13
N TRP A 144 -8.29 4.22 4.82
CA TRP A 144 -9.73 4.47 4.78
C TRP A 144 -10.28 4.88 6.15
N GLN A 145 -9.86 4.20 7.24
CA GLN A 145 -10.26 4.58 8.60
C GLN A 145 -9.74 5.96 9.00
N ALA A 146 -8.46 6.25 8.72
CA ALA A 146 -7.86 7.56 9.02
C ALA A 146 -8.60 8.69 8.29
N LYS A 147 -8.88 8.50 7.00
CA LYS A 147 -9.68 9.44 6.20
C LYS A 147 -11.07 9.66 6.80
N ASN A 148 -11.80 8.60 7.15
CA ASN A 148 -13.14 8.74 7.71
C ASN A 148 -13.15 9.41 9.09
N LYS A 149 -12.15 9.15 9.94
CA LYS A 149 -11.97 9.84 11.23
C LYS A 149 -11.87 11.35 11.02
N LEU A 150 -11.09 11.79 10.03
CA LEU A 150 -10.90 13.22 9.74
C LEU A 150 -12.10 13.88 9.06
N GLU A 151 -12.83 13.14 8.23
CA GLU A 151 -14.04 13.62 7.57
C GLU A 151 -15.29 13.55 8.47
N GLY A 152 -15.16 13.10 9.73
CA GLY A 152 -16.27 12.95 10.67
C GLY A 152 -17.31 11.92 10.24
N LYS A 153 -16.95 10.99 9.33
CA LYS A 153 -17.84 9.94 8.84
C LYS A 153 -17.96 8.82 9.87
N PRO A 154 -19.12 8.15 9.94
CA PRO A 154 -19.29 7.02 10.86
C PRO A 154 -18.25 5.94 10.57
N ARG A 155 -17.59 5.47 11.63
CA ARG A 155 -16.69 4.32 11.55
C ARG A 155 -17.50 3.05 11.30
N PHE A 156 -16.84 2.02 10.78
CA PHE A 156 -17.44 0.70 10.65
C PHE A 156 -18.03 0.28 12.00
N SER A 157 -19.34 0.04 12.03
CA SER A 157 -20.11 -0.24 13.26
C SER A 157 -20.15 -1.73 13.60
N GLY A 158 -19.39 -2.58 12.90
CA GLY A 158 -19.40 -4.03 13.09
C GLY A 158 -20.54 -4.77 12.37
N HIS A 159 -21.42 -4.06 11.67
CA HIS A 159 -22.50 -4.68 10.91
C HIS A 159 -22.02 -5.15 9.54
N ILE A 160 -22.32 -6.40 9.22
CA ILE A 160 -22.06 -7.01 7.91
C ILE A 160 -23.39 -7.08 7.19
N ASP A 161 -23.44 -6.59 5.95
CA ASP A 161 -24.62 -6.78 5.10
C ASP A 161 -24.79 -8.26 4.77
N LEU A 162 -26.01 -8.78 4.92
CA LEU A 162 -26.33 -10.18 4.63
C LEU A 162 -26.50 -10.48 3.13
N ASN A 163 -26.55 -9.43 2.31
CA ASN A 163 -26.66 -9.53 0.85
C ASN A 163 -25.30 -9.32 0.18
N ASP A 164 -25.23 -9.57 -1.11
CA ASP A 164 -24.02 -9.47 -1.94
C ASP A 164 -23.83 -8.09 -2.59
N HIS A 165 -24.66 -7.07 -2.27
CA HIS A 165 -24.54 -5.74 -2.89
C HIS A 165 -23.19 -5.07 -2.61
N TRP A 166 -22.49 -5.44 -1.53
CA TRP A 166 -21.13 -4.98 -1.28
C TRP A 166 -20.14 -5.42 -2.38
N LEU A 167 -20.43 -6.52 -3.09
CA LEU A 167 -19.62 -7.06 -4.17
C LEU A 167 -19.77 -6.25 -5.47
N ASP A 168 -20.91 -5.57 -5.66
CA ASP A 168 -21.20 -4.82 -6.89
C ASP A 168 -20.10 -3.80 -7.22
N HIS A 169 -19.53 -3.17 -6.21
CA HIS A 169 -18.44 -2.20 -6.38
C HIS A 169 -17.13 -2.82 -6.87
N TYR A 170 -16.89 -4.10 -6.60
CA TYR A 170 -15.70 -4.85 -7.01
C TYR A 170 -15.90 -5.56 -8.36
N VAL A 171 -17.13 -5.96 -8.68
CA VAL A 171 -17.41 -6.65 -9.95
C VAL A 171 -17.71 -5.65 -11.06
N ASN A 172 -18.58 -4.68 -10.81
CA ASN A 172 -19.11 -3.76 -11.83
C ASN A 172 -18.54 -2.33 -11.71
N GLY A 173 -17.81 -2.03 -10.64
CA GLY A 173 -17.31 -0.69 -10.33
C GLY A 173 -15.84 -0.46 -10.64
N PRO A 174 -15.39 0.81 -10.65
CA PRO A 174 -13.98 1.19 -10.87
C PRO A 174 -13.04 0.79 -9.73
N LYS A 175 -13.58 0.25 -8.62
CA LYS A 175 -12.76 -0.35 -7.55
C LYS A 175 -12.35 -1.79 -7.87
N GLY A 176 -12.90 -2.35 -8.95
CA GLY A 176 -12.71 -3.72 -9.37
C GLY A 176 -11.46 -3.99 -10.18
N ASP A 177 -10.66 -3.00 -10.56
CA ASP A 177 -9.56 -3.17 -11.52
C ASP A 177 -8.58 -4.30 -11.14
N ILE A 178 -8.17 -4.36 -9.87
CA ILE A 178 -7.32 -5.45 -9.34
C ILE A 178 -8.08 -6.79 -9.40
N THR A 179 -9.33 -6.82 -8.93
CA THR A 179 -10.18 -8.02 -8.95
C THR A 179 -10.36 -8.53 -10.38
N GLN A 180 -10.67 -7.67 -11.33
CA GLN A 180 -10.85 -7.97 -12.74
C GLN A 180 -9.56 -8.51 -13.35
N TYR A 181 -8.41 -7.91 -13.05
CA TYR A 181 -7.11 -8.44 -13.50
C TYR A 181 -6.92 -9.92 -13.12
N PHE A 182 -7.24 -10.30 -11.88
CA PHE A 182 -7.12 -11.69 -11.43
C PHE A 182 -8.25 -12.61 -11.91
N LEU A 183 -9.44 -12.07 -12.21
CA LEU A 183 -10.55 -12.83 -12.76
C LEU A 183 -10.35 -13.16 -14.26
N THR A 184 -9.82 -12.22 -15.03
CA THR A 184 -9.70 -12.34 -16.49
C THR A 184 -8.33 -12.85 -16.96
N GLY A 185 -7.37 -13.04 -16.05
CA GLY A 185 -5.97 -13.33 -16.37
C GLY A 185 -5.64 -14.75 -16.83
N TRP A 186 -6.59 -15.44 -17.48
CA TRP A 186 -6.44 -16.79 -18.03
C TRP A 186 -6.46 -16.79 -19.56
#